data_AF-A0A6N1X1S1-F1
#
_entry.id   AF-A0A6N1X1S1-F1
#
_cell.length_a   1.000
_cell.length_b   1.000
_cell.length_c   1.000
_cell.angle_alpha   90.00
_cell.angle_beta   90.00
_cell.angle_gamma   90.00
#
_symmetry.space_group_name_H-M   'P 1'
#
loop_
_entity.id
_entity.type
_entity.pdbx_description
1 polymer ?
#
loop_
_entity_poly.entity_id
_entity_poly.type
_entity_poly.pdbx_seq_one_letter_code
_entity_poly.pdbx_strand_id
1 'polypeptide(L)'
;MQLPARIFDLHTHLFNARYLPLASVIAHAMGRDSSPLARQVARLLQALTGSAYAQVPVEAVFSQAAGDTLELECLEHLWRMVEYELLLSTGSLEAVEQGLSPQFEQSLDAPVFDRLRSSQFLEILLSLERIDYAGEGWPGPRTGSPALEEDAPHDAAGARSFAEFLAWAERVVRKALWVVTRLMDPHAWGEASNYPAFFLTLLHSEEQLLQKLFAGYGAGLPPLQAAHYLIDMQPAFPGQEAPFYPLQPVQEDRMQALQRAHPARIFGFSAFDPRREDWHARALNALGRGFAGFKFYPAMGFKPIGNDPAVQARVDAFYDFCIARDLPVFAHCTPVGFQTRLRLGGYAHPRHWRAVLEQPRWRALRLCLGHGGGARLDNGALHSPGWLARSDEEWQHEDNFARIASELCTTYPNVYCEVGYLTELMEQGGLARFESNLRRARAAASAAGRPFELLERMAYGSDWHMPEIVTRTRRYLDLFLDLLDRPEYAQYREQFFWKNAYRFLRLPM
;
A
#
# COMPACT_ATOMS: atom_id res chain seq x y z
N MET A 1 7.19 -31.29 3.45
CA MET A 1 7.28 -29.88 3.86
C MET A 1 7.23 -29.75 5.37
N GLN A 2 8.36 -29.43 5.98
CA GLN A 2 8.41 -29.09 7.41
C GLN A 2 8.14 -27.58 7.57
N LEU A 3 7.11 -27.23 8.33
CA LEU A 3 6.77 -25.83 8.59
C LEU A 3 7.76 -25.19 9.58
N PRO A 4 7.99 -23.87 9.50
CA PRO A 4 8.73 -23.17 10.53
C PRO A 4 7.96 -23.20 11.86
N ALA A 5 8.62 -22.95 12.99
CA ALA A 5 7.93 -22.86 14.27
C ALA A 5 6.87 -21.74 14.32
N ARG A 6 7.03 -20.73 13.46
CA ARG A 6 6.27 -19.47 13.42
C ARG A 6 6.61 -18.68 12.16
N ILE A 7 5.71 -17.80 11.75
CA ILE A 7 5.88 -16.95 10.57
C ILE A 7 5.70 -15.50 11.01
N PHE A 8 6.69 -14.67 10.69
CA PHE A 8 6.65 -13.23 10.88
C PHE A 8 6.67 -12.58 9.50
N ASP A 9 5.56 -11.97 9.10
CA ASP A 9 5.51 -11.12 7.92
C ASP A 9 6.12 -9.76 8.25
N LEU A 10 7.37 -9.55 7.81
CA LEU A 10 8.08 -8.33 8.13
C LEU A 10 7.59 -7.11 7.34
N HIS A 11 6.71 -7.27 6.35
CA HIS A 11 6.27 -6.15 5.52
C HIS A 11 4.77 -6.23 5.22
N THR A 12 3.98 -5.42 5.92
CA THR A 12 2.56 -5.22 5.62
C THR A 12 2.17 -3.75 5.74
N HIS A 13 1.08 -3.38 5.08
CA HIS A 13 0.46 -2.08 5.22
C HIS A 13 -1.02 -2.26 5.60
N LEU A 14 -1.47 -1.48 6.58
CA LEU A 14 -2.85 -1.50 7.07
C LEU A 14 -3.46 -0.09 7.01
N PHE A 15 -3.03 0.72 6.04
CA PHE A 15 -3.59 2.05 5.80
C PHE A 15 -4.84 1.97 4.92
N ASN A 16 -5.79 2.87 5.12
CA ASN A 16 -7.03 2.92 4.33
C ASN A 16 -7.17 4.28 3.62
N ALA A 17 -8.27 4.49 2.92
CA ALA A 17 -8.49 5.70 2.12
C ALA A 17 -8.42 7.00 2.95
N ARG A 18 -8.64 6.92 4.27
CA ARG A 18 -8.56 8.07 5.19
C ARG A 18 -7.14 8.41 5.63
N TYR A 19 -6.18 7.51 5.43
CA TYR A 19 -4.78 7.70 5.84
C TYR A 19 -3.95 8.41 4.78
N LEU A 20 -4.46 8.45 3.54
CA LEU A 20 -3.79 9.04 2.40
C LEU A 20 -4.29 10.47 2.15
N PRO A 21 -3.43 11.40 1.68
CA PRO A 21 -3.88 12.65 1.07
C PRO A 21 -4.50 12.33 -0.30
N LEU A 22 -5.63 11.62 -0.27
CA LEU A 22 -6.14 10.84 -1.40
C LEU A 22 -6.52 11.71 -2.61
N ALA A 23 -7.01 12.94 -2.37
CA ALA A 23 -7.27 13.90 -3.44
C ALA A 23 -5.98 14.24 -4.20
N SER A 24 -4.89 14.52 -3.49
CA SER A 24 -3.58 14.80 -4.09
C SER A 24 -2.99 13.57 -4.78
N VAL A 25 -3.14 12.39 -4.19
CA VAL A 25 -2.73 11.10 -4.80
C VAL A 25 -3.40 10.91 -6.16
N ILE A 26 -4.74 11.03 -6.21
CA ILE A 26 -5.52 10.85 -7.43
C ILE A 26 -5.16 11.94 -8.45
N ALA A 27 -5.11 13.22 -8.03
CA ALA A 27 -4.77 14.32 -8.94
C ALA A 27 -3.38 14.14 -9.56
N HIS A 28 -2.39 13.72 -8.78
CA HIS A 28 -1.03 13.47 -9.28
C HIS A 28 -0.99 12.29 -10.26
N ALA A 29 -1.75 11.23 -9.99
CA ALA A 29 -1.90 10.14 -10.96
C ALA A 29 -2.56 10.64 -12.25
N MET A 30 -3.46 11.63 -12.19
CA MET A 30 -3.99 12.33 -13.37
C MET A 30 -3.02 13.34 -14.02
N GLY A 31 -1.78 13.44 -13.52
CA GLY A 31 -0.79 14.40 -14.02
C GLY A 31 -1.03 15.85 -13.60
N ARG A 32 -1.83 16.09 -12.55
CA ARG A 32 -2.22 17.42 -12.06
C ARG A 32 -1.80 17.63 -10.61
N ASP A 33 -1.61 18.88 -10.19
CA ASP A 33 -1.33 19.20 -8.79
C ASP A 33 -2.60 19.23 -7.93
N SER A 34 -3.76 19.51 -8.55
CA SER A 34 -5.09 19.41 -7.93
C SER A 34 -6.16 19.15 -8.99
N SER A 35 -7.30 18.60 -8.58
CA SER A 35 -8.47 18.38 -9.45
C SER A 35 -9.77 18.36 -8.62
N PRO A 36 -10.79 19.16 -9.00
CA PRO A 36 -12.15 19.04 -8.46
C PRO A 36 -12.69 17.60 -8.48
N LEU A 37 -12.53 16.88 -9.59
CA LEU A 37 -12.95 15.48 -9.70
C LEU A 37 -12.20 14.60 -8.69
N ALA A 38 -10.87 14.70 -8.63
CA ALA A 38 -10.05 13.94 -7.68
C ALA A 38 -10.47 14.20 -6.23
N ARG A 39 -10.79 15.46 -5.89
CA ARG A 39 -11.25 15.85 -4.55
C ARG A 39 -12.59 15.19 -4.21
N GLN A 40 -13.57 15.23 -5.10
CA GLN A 40 -14.89 14.65 -4.82
C GLN A 40 -14.85 13.12 -4.80
N VAL A 41 -14.07 12.49 -5.68
CA VAL A 41 -13.83 11.03 -5.63
C VAL A 41 -13.15 10.64 -4.31
N ALA A 42 -12.14 11.39 -3.87
CA ALA A 42 -11.49 11.12 -2.59
C ALA A 42 -12.47 11.22 -1.41
N ARG A 43 -13.36 12.24 -1.41
CA ARG A 43 -14.41 12.37 -0.39
C ARG A 43 -15.37 11.19 -0.40
N LEU A 44 -15.79 10.73 -1.59
CA LEU A 44 -16.63 9.53 -1.72
C LEU A 44 -15.95 8.30 -1.10
N LEU A 45 -14.71 8.01 -1.49
CA LEU A 45 -13.95 6.86 -0.98
C LEU A 45 -13.73 6.95 0.54
N GLN A 46 -13.44 8.15 1.06
CA GLN A 46 -13.32 8.39 2.50
C GLN A 46 -14.63 8.19 3.26
N ALA A 47 -15.77 8.56 2.68
CA ALA A 47 -17.08 8.33 3.26
C ALA A 47 -17.42 6.82 3.28
N LEU A 48 -17.09 6.09 2.22
CA LEU A 48 -17.28 4.64 2.11
C LEU A 48 -16.35 3.80 3.01
N THR A 49 -15.23 4.37 3.47
CA THR A 49 -14.23 3.62 4.24
C THR A 49 -14.80 3.14 5.58
N GLY A 50 -14.72 1.84 5.84
CA GLY A 50 -15.29 1.20 7.04
C GLY A 50 -16.80 0.97 6.96
N SER A 51 -17.40 1.06 5.77
CA SER A 51 -18.80 0.69 5.52
C SER A 51 -19.09 -0.74 6.00
N ALA A 52 -20.30 -0.95 6.55
CA ALA A 52 -20.75 -2.28 6.97
C ALA A 52 -21.04 -3.22 5.78
N TYR A 53 -21.15 -2.69 4.55
CA TYR A 53 -21.27 -3.49 3.32
C TYR A 53 -20.04 -4.37 3.05
N ALA A 54 -18.91 -4.10 3.72
CA ALA A 54 -17.62 -4.76 3.54
C ALA A 54 -17.59 -6.29 3.85
N GLN A 55 -18.74 -6.93 4.08
CA GLN A 55 -18.85 -8.39 4.18
C GLN A 55 -18.87 -9.09 2.81
N VAL A 56 -19.05 -8.37 1.70
CA VAL A 56 -18.89 -8.96 0.35
C VAL A 56 -17.41 -9.25 0.11
N PRO A 57 -17.01 -10.50 -0.16
CA PRO A 57 -15.59 -10.84 -0.36
C PRO A 57 -15.08 -10.15 -1.63
N VAL A 58 -14.31 -9.07 -1.47
CA VAL A 58 -13.61 -8.43 -2.59
C VAL A 58 -12.68 -9.44 -3.28
N GLU A 59 -12.26 -10.47 -2.55
CA GLU A 59 -11.50 -11.61 -3.04
C GLU A 59 -12.25 -12.43 -4.09
N ALA A 60 -13.60 -12.46 -4.05
CA ALA A 60 -14.43 -13.09 -5.09
C ALA A 60 -14.38 -12.30 -6.40
N VAL A 61 -14.35 -10.96 -6.32
CA VAL A 61 -14.22 -10.05 -7.46
C VAL A 61 -12.87 -10.26 -8.16
N PHE A 62 -11.79 -10.29 -7.37
CA PHE A 62 -10.45 -10.43 -7.92
C PHE A 62 -10.09 -11.83 -8.44
N SER A 63 -10.83 -12.86 -8.04
CA SER A 63 -10.53 -14.24 -8.42
C SER A 63 -11.22 -14.71 -9.71
N GLN A 64 -12.23 -13.98 -10.20
CA GLN A 64 -13.06 -14.41 -11.33
C GLN A 64 -12.83 -13.61 -12.62
N ALA A 65 -12.32 -12.39 -12.53
CA ALA A 65 -12.19 -11.49 -13.69
C ALA A 65 -10.75 -11.03 -13.98
N ALA A 66 -10.46 -10.78 -15.26
CA ALA A 66 -9.20 -10.23 -15.73
C ALA A 66 -9.44 -9.07 -16.71
N GLY A 67 -8.54 -8.08 -16.71
CA GLY A 67 -8.62 -6.93 -17.61
C GLY A 67 -9.85 -6.06 -17.38
N ASP A 68 -10.52 -5.64 -18.46
CA ASP A 68 -11.67 -4.73 -18.41
C ASP A 68 -12.86 -5.30 -17.63
N THR A 69 -13.05 -6.63 -17.60
CA THR A 69 -14.10 -7.27 -16.80
C THR A 69 -13.91 -6.99 -15.31
N LEU A 70 -12.66 -7.04 -14.83
CA LEU A 70 -12.37 -6.78 -13.42
C LEU A 70 -12.63 -5.32 -13.05
N GLU A 71 -12.32 -4.39 -13.97
CA GLU A 71 -12.62 -2.96 -13.77
C GLU A 71 -14.13 -2.73 -13.57
N LEU A 72 -14.96 -3.30 -14.45
CA LEU A 72 -16.42 -3.17 -14.40
C LEU A 72 -17.01 -3.79 -13.13
N GLU A 73 -16.54 -4.97 -12.73
CA GLU A 73 -16.98 -5.60 -11.49
C GLU A 73 -16.57 -4.77 -10.26
N CYS A 74 -15.37 -4.19 -10.24
CA CYS A 74 -14.96 -3.31 -9.16
C CYS A 74 -15.84 -2.06 -9.07
N LEU A 75 -16.21 -1.47 -10.22
CA LEU A 75 -17.12 -0.33 -10.27
C LEU A 75 -18.54 -0.68 -9.80
N GLU A 76 -19.04 -1.87 -10.16
CA GLU A 76 -20.29 -2.41 -9.63
C GLU A 76 -20.23 -2.49 -8.09
N HIS A 77 -19.16 -3.06 -7.53
CA HIS A 77 -19.01 -3.18 -6.09
C HIS A 77 -18.93 -1.84 -5.37
N LEU A 78 -18.20 -0.87 -5.93
CA LEU A 78 -18.15 0.49 -5.41
C LEU A 78 -19.55 1.13 -5.42
N TRP A 79 -20.32 0.94 -6.49
CA TRP A 79 -21.71 1.40 -6.54
C TRP A 79 -22.57 0.74 -5.47
N ARG A 80 -22.52 -0.59 -5.32
CA ARG A 80 -23.31 -1.30 -4.30
C ARG A 80 -23.01 -0.82 -2.88
N MET A 81 -21.76 -0.46 -2.59
CA MET A 81 -21.42 0.18 -1.32
C MET A 81 -22.10 1.54 -1.15
N VAL A 82 -22.12 2.37 -2.19
CA VAL A 82 -22.83 3.66 -2.17
C VAL A 82 -24.34 3.45 -2.00
N GLU A 83 -24.93 2.55 -2.77
CA GLU A 83 -26.35 2.19 -2.70
C GLU A 83 -26.72 1.77 -1.27
N TYR A 84 -25.93 0.90 -0.65
CA TYR A 84 -26.13 0.47 0.73
C TYR A 84 -26.08 1.63 1.73
N GLU A 85 -25.10 2.52 1.63
CA GLU A 85 -24.99 3.68 2.54
C GLU A 85 -26.13 4.71 2.33
N LEU A 86 -26.60 4.88 1.09
CA LEU A 86 -27.78 5.70 0.77
C LEU A 86 -29.05 5.10 1.39
N LEU A 87 -29.22 3.78 1.28
CA LEU A 87 -30.34 3.06 1.87
C LEU A 87 -30.32 3.13 3.41
N LEU A 88 -29.17 2.92 4.04
CA LEU A 88 -28.99 3.10 5.48
C LEU A 88 -29.36 4.52 5.93
N SER A 89 -29.03 5.52 5.11
CA SER A 89 -29.35 6.92 5.38
C SER A 89 -30.86 7.23 5.33
N THR A 90 -31.70 6.32 4.85
CA THR A 90 -33.18 6.42 4.93
C THR A 90 -33.73 5.91 6.27
N GLY A 91 -32.89 5.30 7.11
CA GLY A 91 -33.28 4.80 8.43
C GLY A 91 -33.99 3.44 8.42
N SER A 92 -34.03 2.74 7.28
CA SER A 92 -34.67 1.43 7.16
C SER A 92 -33.62 0.34 6.89
N LEU A 93 -33.19 -0.37 7.94
CA LEU A 93 -32.36 -1.59 7.80
C LEU A 93 -33.21 -2.77 7.30
N GLU A 94 -34.46 -2.87 7.75
CA GLU A 94 -35.43 -3.90 7.31
C GLU A 94 -35.73 -3.81 5.80
N ALA A 95 -35.66 -2.62 5.23
CA ALA A 95 -35.76 -2.36 3.81
C ALA A 95 -34.61 -3.02 3.01
N VAL A 96 -33.38 -2.90 3.49
CA VAL A 96 -32.21 -3.52 2.85
C VAL A 96 -32.32 -5.05 2.88
N GLU A 97 -32.90 -5.62 3.94
CA GLU A 97 -32.98 -7.07 4.14
C GLU A 97 -34.21 -7.75 3.51
N GLN A 98 -35.33 -7.02 3.32
CA GLN A 98 -36.61 -7.61 2.87
C GLN A 98 -36.95 -7.37 1.39
N GLY A 99 -36.14 -6.61 0.65
CA GLY A 99 -36.46 -6.24 -0.74
C GLY A 99 -37.57 -5.17 -0.79
N LEU A 100 -37.17 -3.94 -1.07
CA LEU A 100 -37.97 -2.72 -1.00
C LEU A 100 -38.92 -2.54 -2.18
N SER A 101 -40.22 -2.80 -2.01
CA SER A 101 -41.21 -2.39 -3.02
C SER A 101 -41.97 -1.08 -2.71
N PRO A 102 -42.39 -0.74 -1.47
CA PRO A 102 -43.25 0.43 -1.28
C PRO A 102 -42.53 1.79 -1.17
N GLN A 103 -41.25 1.81 -0.80
CA GLN A 103 -40.50 3.06 -0.56
C GLN A 103 -39.86 3.62 -1.84
N PHE A 104 -39.62 2.77 -2.84
CA PHE A 104 -38.98 3.15 -4.10
C PHE A 104 -39.83 4.13 -4.91
N GLU A 105 -41.16 4.02 -4.79
CA GLU A 105 -42.13 4.89 -5.46
C GLU A 105 -42.41 6.19 -4.69
N GLN A 106 -41.89 6.36 -3.46
CA GLN A 106 -42.11 7.57 -2.67
C GLN A 106 -41.25 8.72 -3.16
N SER A 107 -41.82 9.93 -3.13
CA SER A 107 -41.10 11.16 -3.42
C SER A 107 -39.97 11.39 -2.40
N LEU A 108 -38.85 11.93 -2.89
CA LEU A 108 -37.73 12.33 -2.05
C LEU A 108 -38.05 13.44 -1.06
N ASP A 109 -39.21 14.11 -1.13
CA ASP A 109 -39.65 15.08 -0.13
C ASP A 109 -40.32 14.43 1.09
N ALA A 110 -40.60 13.12 1.04
CA ALA A 110 -41.22 12.42 2.15
C ALA A 110 -40.35 12.48 3.43
N PRO A 111 -40.95 12.55 4.63
CA PRO A 111 -40.19 12.64 5.89
C PRO A 111 -39.20 11.49 6.12
N VAL A 112 -39.47 10.31 5.57
CA VAL A 112 -38.57 9.15 5.67
C VAL A 112 -37.16 9.44 5.11
N PHE A 113 -37.03 10.38 4.17
CA PHE A 113 -35.74 10.75 3.57
C PHE A 113 -35.07 11.98 4.22
N ASP A 114 -35.55 12.51 5.36
CA ASP A 114 -34.94 13.67 6.05
C ASP A 114 -33.44 13.45 6.38
N ARG A 115 -33.10 12.24 6.82
CA ARG A 115 -31.71 11.86 7.12
C ARG A 115 -30.85 11.80 5.86
N LEU A 116 -31.38 11.25 4.77
CA LEU A 116 -30.71 11.24 3.47
C LEU A 116 -30.46 12.66 2.96
N ARG A 117 -31.47 13.54 3.05
CA ARG A 117 -31.38 14.95 2.63
C ARG A 117 -30.31 15.76 3.39
N SER A 118 -30.01 15.36 4.62
CA SER A 118 -28.96 15.95 5.46
C SER A 118 -27.66 15.14 5.48
N SER A 119 -27.56 14.06 4.70
CA SER A 119 -26.40 13.16 4.69
C SER A 119 -25.23 13.75 3.90
N GLN A 120 -24.02 13.38 4.32
CA GLN A 120 -22.80 13.68 3.57
C GLN A 120 -22.80 13.05 2.17
N PHE A 121 -23.42 11.88 1.99
CA PHE A 121 -23.46 11.20 0.70
C PHE A 121 -24.23 12.01 -0.34
N LEU A 122 -25.40 12.56 0.00
CA LEU A 122 -26.13 13.42 -0.93
C LEU A 122 -25.31 14.65 -1.34
N GLU A 123 -24.63 15.28 -0.39
CA GLU A 123 -23.76 16.43 -0.66
C GLU A 123 -22.61 16.08 -1.64
N ILE A 124 -22.00 14.91 -1.47
CA ILE A 124 -20.95 14.40 -2.37
C ILE A 124 -21.54 14.15 -3.77
N LEU A 125 -22.69 13.49 -3.88
CA LEU A 125 -23.32 13.19 -5.17
C LEU A 125 -23.68 14.46 -5.94
N LEU A 126 -24.28 15.46 -5.28
CA LEU A 126 -24.58 16.76 -5.88
C LEU A 126 -23.29 17.49 -6.31
N SER A 127 -22.18 17.31 -5.59
CA SER A 127 -20.89 17.87 -5.97
C SER A 127 -20.27 17.16 -7.19
N LEU A 128 -20.42 15.83 -7.28
CA LEU A 128 -19.95 15.02 -8.40
C LEU A 128 -20.73 15.29 -9.69
N GLU A 129 -22.03 15.54 -9.59
CA GLU A 129 -22.88 15.93 -10.72
C GLU A 129 -22.41 17.24 -11.37
N ARG A 130 -21.96 18.20 -10.56
CA ARG A 130 -21.53 19.53 -11.01
C ARG A 130 -20.11 19.57 -11.58
N ILE A 131 -19.41 18.44 -11.66
CA ILE A 131 -18.06 18.38 -12.22
C ILE A 131 -18.10 18.72 -13.71
N ASP A 132 -17.30 19.73 -14.10
CA ASP A 132 -16.98 19.99 -15.50
C ASP A 132 -15.94 18.97 -15.99
N TYR A 133 -16.44 17.82 -16.45
CA TYR A 133 -15.60 16.73 -16.95
C TYR A 133 -14.73 17.17 -18.16
N ALA A 134 -15.21 18.07 -19.01
CA ALA A 134 -14.43 18.59 -20.12
C ALA A 134 -13.25 19.44 -19.61
N GLY A 135 -13.49 20.30 -18.60
CA GLY A 135 -12.43 21.01 -17.87
C GLY A 135 -11.45 20.09 -17.13
N GLU A 136 -11.92 18.92 -16.69
CA GLU A 136 -11.06 17.84 -16.15
C GLU A 136 -10.25 17.10 -17.24
N GLY A 137 -10.42 17.44 -18.51
CA GLY A 137 -9.69 16.85 -19.63
C GLY A 137 -10.29 15.55 -20.15
N TRP A 138 -11.54 15.23 -19.78
CA TRP A 138 -12.25 14.07 -20.32
C TRP A 138 -12.74 14.35 -21.75
N PRO A 139 -12.27 13.60 -22.77
CA PRO A 139 -12.65 13.85 -24.17
C PRO A 139 -14.05 13.34 -24.54
N GLY A 140 -14.79 12.77 -23.59
CA GLY A 140 -16.03 12.04 -23.85
C GLY A 140 -15.80 10.53 -24.06
N PRO A 141 -16.88 9.73 -24.09
CA PRO A 141 -16.78 8.30 -24.33
C PRO A 141 -16.19 8.01 -25.72
N ARG A 142 -15.33 6.99 -25.83
CA ARG A 142 -14.87 6.51 -27.14
C ARG A 142 -16.01 5.76 -27.83
N THR A 143 -16.11 5.88 -29.15
CA THR A 143 -17.04 5.10 -29.97
C THR A 143 -16.87 3.59 -29.67
N GLY A 144 -17.95 2.93 -29.21
CA GLY A 144 -17.95 1.51 -28.84
C GLY A 144 -17.63 1.20 -27.36
N SER A 145 -17.47 2.21 -26.50
CA SER A 145 -17.45 2.00 -25.05
C SER A 145 -18.85 1.60 -24.56
N PRO A 146 -19.00 0.80 -23.48
CA PRO A 146 -20.30 0.55 -22.88
C PRO A 146 -20.95 1.91 -22.58
N ALA A 147 -22.12 2.15 -23.17
CA ALA A 147 -22.87 3.36 -22.89
C ALA A 147 -23.25 3.33 -21.40
N LEU A 148 -22.83 4.35 -20.66
CA LEU A 148 -23.47 4.64 -19.37
C LEU A 148 -24.87 5.14 -19.76
N GLU A 149 -25.87 4.27 -19.61
CA GLU A 149 -27.24 4.43 -20.14
C GLU A 149 -27.86 5.82 -19.88
N GLU A 150 -28.62 6.32 -20.86
CA GLU A 150 -29.14 7.69 -20.93
C GLU A 150 -30.55 7.88 -20.31
N ASP A 151 -31.17 6.82 -19.75
CA ASP A 151 -32.59 6.83 -19.37
C ASP A 151 -32.91 7.35 -17.95
N ALA A 152 -31.91 7.68 -17.13
CA ALA A 152 -32.11 8.18 -15.76
C ALA A 152 -32.36 9.71 -15.70
N PRO A 153 -33.05 10.25 -14.67
CA PRO A 153 -33.33 11.68 -14.54
C PRO A 153 -32.07 12.52 -14.69
N HIS A 154 -32.10 13.61 -15.46
CA HIS A 154 -30.89 14.40 -15.74
C HIS A 154 -30.28 15.04 -14.48
N ASP A 155 -31.08 15.30 -13.45
CA ASP A 155 -30.63 15.82 -12.16
C ASP A 155 -31.38 15.22 -10.96
N ALA A 156 -30.84 15.44 -9.75
CA ALA A 156 -31.42 14.93 -8.50
C ALA A 156 -32.81 15.50 -8.21
N ALA A 157 -33.07 16.76 -8.61
CA ALA A 157 -34.31 17.46 -8.33
C ALA A 157 -35.47 16.99 -9.23
N GLY A 158 -35.14 16.42 -10.40
CA GLY A 158 -36.08 15.83 -11.34
C GLY A 158 -36.54 14.42 -10.97
N ALA A 159 -35.90 13.78 -9.99
CA ALA A 159 -36.30 12.46 -9.51
C ALA A 159 -37.64 12.54 -8.76
N ARG A 160 -38.65 11.86 -9.29
CA ARG A 160 -40.02 11.81 -8.74
C ARG A 160 -40.18 10.73 -7.68
N SER A 161 -39.28 9.77 -7.67
CA SER A 161 -39.28 8.63 -6.78
C SER A 161 -37.87 8.34 -6.27
N PHE A 162 -37.76 7.61 -5.17
CA PHE A 162 -36.47 7.17 -4.66
C PHE A 162 -35.74 6.22 -5.62
N ALA A 163 -36.47 5.43 -6.42
CA ALA A 163 -35.89 4.60 -7.47
C ALA A 163 -35.20 5.45 -8.56
N GLU A 164 -35.86 6.50 -9.02
CA GLU A 164 -35.31 7.45 -9.98
C GLU A 164 -34.07 8.17 -9.42
N PHE A 165 -34.07 8.49 -8.12
CA PHE A 165 -32.90 9.04 -7.44
C PHE A 165 -31.73 8.07 -7.36
N LEU A 166 -31.97 6.79 -7.04
CA LEU A 166 -30.91 5.78 -7.03
C LEU A 166 -30.31 5.60 -8.43
N ALA A 167 -31.12 5.59 -9.48
CA ALA A 167 -30.63 5.54 -10.87
C ALA A 167 -29.79 6.79 -11.24
N TRP A 168 -30.22 7.98 -10.80
CA TRP A 168 -29.41 9.21 -10.94
C TRP A 168 -28.07 9.08 -10.20
N ALA A 169 -28.09 8.65 -8.94
CA ALA A 169 -26.90 8.51 -8.10
C ALA A 169 -25.92 7.49 -8.69
N GLU A 170 -26.43 6.36 -9.19
CA GLU A 170 -25.66 5.32 -9.86
C GLU A 170 -24.86 5.89 -11.02
N ARG A 171 -25.55 6.60 -11.91
CA ARG A 171 -24.93 7.22 -13.09
C ARG A 171 -23.87 8.24 -12.68
N VAL A 172 -24.14 9.09 -11.68
CA VAL A 172 -23.18 10.10 -11.19
C VAL A 172 -21.92 9.43 -10.65
N VAL A 173 -22.07 8.42 -9.79
CA VAL A 173 -20.95 7.69 -9.17
C VAL A 173 -20.15 6.93 -10.21
N ARG A 174 -20.81 6.13 -11.07
CA ARG A 174 -20.14 5.34 -12.10
C ARG A 174 -19.40 6.23 -13.08
N LYS A 175 -20.00 7.35 -13.52
CA LYS A 175 -19.33 8.30 -14.41
C LYS A 175 -18.08 8.89 -13.74
N ALA A 176 -18.18 9.34 -12.49
CA ALA A 176 -17.06 9.92 -11.78
C ALA A 176 -15.90 8.92 -11.62
N LEU A 177 -16.19 7.70 -11.16
CA LEU A 177 -15.20 6.64 -10.97
C LEU A 177 -14.61 6.16 -12.30
N TRP A 178 -15.43 6.02 -13.35
CA TRP A 178 -14.95 5.65 -14.69
C TRP A 178 -14.04 6.72 -15.29
N VAL A 179 -14.44 7.99 -15.21
CA VAL A 179 -13.65 9.07 -15.81
C VAL A 179 -12.35 9.30 -15.05
N VAL A 180 -12.37 9.27 -13.71
CA VAL A 180 -11.15 9.47 -12.94
C VAL A 180 -10.11 8.39 -13.22
N THR A 181 -10.50 7.12 -13.32
CA THR A 181 -9.56 6.02 -13.58
C THR A 181 -8.95 6.11 -14.97
N ARG A 182 -9.70 6.61 -15.96
CA ARG A 182 -9.21 6.83 -17.34
C ARG A 182 -8.32 8.05 -17.49
N LEU A 183 -8.42 9.02 -16.58
CA LEU A 183 -7.54 10.19 -16.55
C LEU A 183 -6.24 9.91 -15.79
N MET A 184 -6.20 8.89 -14.94
CA MET A 184 -4.99 8.50 -14.20
C MET A 184 -3.99 7.75 -15.10
N ASP A 185 -2.70 8.08 -14.99
CA ASP A 185 -1.59 7.36 -15.64
C ASP A 185 -1.59 5.91 -15.16
N PRO A 186 -1.81 4.90 -16.01
CA PRO A 186 -1.85 3.51 -15.58
C PRO A 186 -0.55 3.02 -14.93
N HIS A 187 0.58 3.70 -15.12
CA HIS A 187 1.89 3.35 -14.55
C HIS A 187 2.38 4.38 -13.52
N ALA A 188 1.48 5.14 -12.88
CA ALA A 188 1.85 6.18 -11.93
C ALA A 188 2.80 5.67 -10.82
N TRP A 189 2.67 4.39 -10.44
CA TRP A 189 3.43 3.76 -9.36
C TRP A 189 4.38 2.64 -9.83
N GLY A 190 4.70 2.60 -11.14
CA GLY A 190 5.68 1.69 -11.74
C GLY A 190 5.09 0.50 -12.50
N GLU A 191 3.93 0.00 -12.06
CA GLU A 191 3.21 -1.11 -12.72
C GLU A 191 1.80 -0.67 -13.12
N ALA A 192 1.23 -1.39 -14.10
CA ALA A 192 -0.14 -1.16 -14.57
C ALA A 192 -1.13 -1.36 -13.42
N SER A 193 -1.72 -0.28 -12.93
CA SER A 193 -2.59 -0.28 -11.76
C SER A 193 -4.06 -0.44 -12.17
N ASN A 194 -4.75 -1.43 -11.61
CA ASN A 194 -6.22 -1.44 -11.63
C ASN A 194 -6.72 -0.51 -10.50
N TYR A 195 -7.04 0.73 -10.84
CA TYR A 195 -7.40 1.75 -9.86
C TYR A 195 -8.69 1.43 -9.08
N PRO A 196 -9.78 0.93 -9.71
CA PRO A 196 -10.93 0.46 -8.96
C PRO A 196 -10.61 -0.65 -7.95
N ALA A 197 -9.78 -1.62 -8.33
CA ALA A 197 -9.30 -2.66 -7.43
C ALA A 197 -8.56 -2.07 -6.23
N PHE A 198 -7.63 -1.14 -6.49
CA PHE A 198 -6.89 -0.43 -5.47
C PHE A 198 -7.80 0.42 -4.56
N PHE A 199 -8.82 1.08 -5.11
CA PHE A 199 -9.79 1.82 -4.30
C PHE A 199 -10.54 0.87 -3.37
N LEU A 200 -10.99 -0.29 -3.84
CA LEU A 200 -11.68 -1.28 -3.01
C LEU A 200 -10.81 -1.82 -1.87
N THR A 201 -9.51 -2.03 -2.09
CA THR A 201 -8.62 -2.48 -0.99
C THR A 201 -8.55 -1.44 0.13
N LEU A 202 -8.60 -0.14 -0.22
CA LEU A 202 -8.55 0.98 0.73
C LEU A 202 -9.82 1.20 1.56
N LEU A 203 -10.96 0.57 1.25
CA LEU A 203 -12.25 0.90 1.90
C LEU A 203 -12.50 0.16 3.21
N HIS A 204 -11.55 -0.63 3.69
CA HIS A 204 -11.72 -1.39 4.95
C HIS A 204 -11.22 -0.59 6.15
N SER A 205 -11.82 -0.84 7.33
CA SER A 205 -11.23 -0.40 8.59
C SER A 205 -9.92 -1.14 8.88
N GLU A 206 -9.10 -0.60 9.80
CA GLU A 206 -7.81 -1.19 10.16
C GLU A 206 -7.95 -2.61 10.72
N GLU A 207 -9.00 -2.86 11.51
CA GLU A 207 -9.32 -4.19 12.06
C GLU A 207 -9.76 -5.17 10.96
N GLN A 208 -10.58 -4.72 10.00
CA GLN A 208 -10.96 -5.55 8.86
C GLN A 208 -9.76 -5.87 7.95
N LEU A 209 -8.87 -4.90 7.70
CA LEU A 209 -7.62 -5.14 6.96
C LEU A 209 -6.77 -6.19 7.67
N LEU A 210 -6.62 -6.08 9.00
CA LEU A 210 -5.87 -7.05 9.78
C LEU A 210 -6.48 -8.47 9.72
N GLN A 211 -7.81 -8.57 9.82
CA GLN A 211 -8.51 -9.85 9.70
C GLN A 211 -8.30 -10.47 8.32
N LYS A 212 -8.40 -9.66 7.25
CA LYS A 212 -8.14 -10.08 5.87
C LYS A 212 -6.71 -10.53 5.65
N LEU A 213 -5.72 -9.83 6.21
CA LEU A 213 -4.32 -10.22 6.17
C LEU A 213 -4.14 -11.65 6.66
N PHE A 214 -4.60 -11.93 7.89
CA PHE A 214 -4.43 -13.25 8.47
C PHE A 214 -5.31 -14.31 7.81
N ALA A 215 -6.52 -13.96 7.37
CA ALA A 215 -7.37 -14.87 6.62
C ALA A 215 -6.73 -15.27 5.27
N GLY A 216 -6.05 -14.34 4.59
CA GLY A 216 -5.38 -14.57 3.31
C GLY A 216 -4.24 -15.59 3.38
N TYR A 217 -3.63 -15.79 4.54
CA TYR A 217 -2.67 -16.87 4.79
C TYR A 217 -3.33 -18.25 4.90
N GLY A 218 -4.61 -18.30 5.24
CA GLY A 218 -5.38 -19.53 5.39
C GLY A 218 -5.03 -20.35 6.64
N ALA A 219 -5.65 -21.52 6.75
CA ALA A 219 -5.49 -22.41 7.90
C ALA A 219 -4.24 -23.31 7.79
N GLY A 220 -3.91 -23.99 8.90
CA GLY A 220 -2.85 -25.01 8.96
C GLY A 220 -1.43 -24.47 9.07
N LEU A 221 -1.27 -23.16 9.33
CA LEU A 221 0.02 -22.51 9.52
C LEU A 221 0.37 -22.38 11.01
N PRO A 222 1.67 -22.29 11.35
CA PRO A 222 2.12 -21.94 12.69
C PRO A 222 1.69 -20.51 13.06
N PRO A 223 1.92 -20.06 14.31
CA PRO A 223 1.55 -18.70 14.73
C PRO A 223 2.06 -17.61 13.77
N LEU A 224 1.14 -16.74 13.34
CA LEU A 224 1.39 -15.63 12.44
C LEU A 224 1.52 -14.30 13.21
N GLN A 225 2.57 -13.56 12.88
CA GLN A 225 2.83 -12.21 13.33
C GLN A 225 3.10 -11.31 12.12
N ALA A 226 2.87 -10.01 12.25
CA ALA A 226 3.18 -9.06 11.18
C ALA A 226 3.68 -7.72 11.71
N ALA A 227 4.51 -7.05 10.91
CA ALA A 227 4.84 -5.65 11.10
C ALA A 227 4.04 -4.76 10.13
N HIS A 228 3.49 -3.66 10.64
CA HIS A 228 2.83 -2.64 9.82
C HIS A 228 3.65 -1.35 9.76
N TYR A 229 3.57 -0.64 8.63
CA TYR A 229 4.33 0.58 8.40
C TYR A 229 3.44 1.75 7.99
N LEU A 230 3.50 2.83 8.76
CA LEU A 230 2.92 4.11 8.38
C LEU A 230 3.86 4.86 7.40
N ILE A 231 3.28 5.67 6.52
CA ILE A 231 3.99 6.53 5.58
C ILE A 231 3.39 7.94 5.65
N ASP A 232 4.23 8.96 5.84
CA ASP A 232 3.81 10.36 5.79
C ASP A 232 3.88 10.86 4.35
N MET A 233 2.76 10.75 3.64
CA MET A 233 2.72 11.14 2.23
C MET A 233 2.41 12.63 2.04
N GLN A 234 1.89 13.32 3.06
CA GLN A 234 1.44 14.71 2.95
C GLN A 234 2.54 15.65 2.41
N PRO A 235 3.80 15.62 2.92
CA PRO A 235 4.84 16.54 2.47
C PRO A 235 5.28 16.31 1.01
N ALA A 236 4.92 15.19 0.40
CA ALA A 236 5.29 14.85 -0.97
C ALA A 236 4.46 15.59 -2.03
N PHE A 237 3.26 16.05 -1.68
CA PHE A 237 2.33 16.67 -2.62
C PHE A 237 2.34 18.21 -2.52
N PRO A 238 2.19 18.92 -3.65
CA PRO A 238 1.93 20.36 -3.69
C PRO A 238 0.73 20.73 -2.81
N GLY A 239 0.83 21.88 -2.12
CA GLY A 239 -0.17 22.32 -1.16
C GLY A 239 -0.20 21.55 0.16
N GLN A 240 0.43 20.37 0.21
CA GLN A 240 0.52 19.52 1.41
C GLN A 240 -0.85 19.32 2.08
N GLU A 241 -1.90 19.08 1.28
CA GLU A 241 -3.24 18.80 1.81
C GLU A 241 -3.17 17.62 2.79
N ALA A 242 -3.77 17.79 3.96
CA ALA A 242 -3.74 16.75 4.99
C ALA A 242 -4.61 15.55 4.58
N PRO A 243 -4.21 14.32 4.92
CA PRO A 243 -5.13 13.18 4.86
C PRO A 243 -6.32 13.40 5.81
N PHE A 244 -7.43 12.69 5.56
CA PHE A 244 -8.63 12.79 6.40
C PHE A 244 -8.33 12.48 7.87
N TYR A 245 -7.54 11.44 8.12
CA TYR A 245 -6.90 11.20 9.40
C TYR A 245 -5.45 11.67 9.34
N PRO A 246 -5.06 12.76 10.01
CA PRO A 246 -3.67 13.19 10.07
C PRO A 246 -2.81 12.12 10.75
N LEU A 247 -1.54 11.98 10.30
CA LEU A 247 -0.59 11.01 10.85
C LEU A 247 -0.55 11.07 12.37
N GLN A 248 -0.45 12.29 12.92
CA GLN A 248 -0.56 12.54 14.35
C GLN A 248 -1.68 13.55 14.67
N PRO A 249 -2.47 13.31 15.73
CA PRO A 249 -2.41 12.12 16.59
C PRO A 249 -3.18 10.91 16.03
N VAL A 250 -4.04 11.11 15.02
CA VAL A 250 -5.13 10.18 14.70
C VAL A 250 -4.68 8.82 14.15
N GLN A 251 -3.86 8.77 13.09
CA GLN A 251 -3.44 7.47 12.53
C GLN A 251 -2.65 6.66 13.56
N GLU A 252 -1.74 7.30 14.29
CA GLU A 252 -0.96 6.65 15.35
C GLU A 252 -1.82 6.18 16.53
N ASP A 253 -2.83 6.96 16.96
CA ASP A 253 -3.80 6.55 17.99
C ASP A 253 -4.53 5.27 17.58
N ARG A 254 -5.01 5.22 16.33
CA ARG A 254 -5.77 4.09 15.80
C ARG A 254 -4.88 2.84 15.66
N MET A 255 -3.67 2.99 15.13
CA MET A 255 -2.72 1.88 15.03
C MET A 255 -2.23 1.40 16.40
N GLN A 256 -2.07 2.31 17.36
CA GLN A 256 -1.78 1.93 18.74
C GLN A 256 -2.94 1.12 19.33
N ALA A 257 -4.19 1.52 19.10
CA ALA A 257 -5.35 0.76 19.56
C ALA A 257 -5.38 -0.66 18.95
N LEU A 258 -5.09 -0.77 17.64
CA LEU A 258 -4.96 -2.06 16.97
C LEU A 258 -3.84 -2.93 17.57
N GLN A 259 -2.67 -2.35 17.81
CA GLN A 259 -1.56 -3.04 18.47
C GLN A 259 -1.91 -3.50 19.89
N ARG A 260 -2.63 -2.69 20.66
CA ARG A 260 -3.08 -3.07 22.02
C ARG A 260 -4.10 -4.19 22.01
N ALA A 261 -4.95 -4.27 20.99
CA ALA A 261 -5.86 -5.39 20.79
C ALA A 261 -5.12 -6.68 20.37
N HIS A 262 -3.94 -6.54 19.75
CA HIS A 262 -3.15 -7.66 19.19
C HIS A 262 -1.65 -7.63 19.58
N PRO A 263 -1.29 -7.53 20.88
CA PRO A 263 0.05 -7.10 21.34
C PRO A 263 1.19 -8.08 21.06
N ALA A 264 0.87 -9.36 20.84
CA ALA A 264 1.84 -10.39 20.47
C ALA A 264 1.82 -10.73 18.97
N ARG A 265 0.98 -10.04 18.18
CA ARG A 265 0.78 -10.37 16.77
C ARG A 265 1.15 -9.23 15.84
N ILE A 266 0.99 -7.98 16.27
CA ILE A 266 1.16 -6.81 15.42
C ILE A 266 2.14 -5.80 16.01
N PHE A 267 3.14 -5.45 15.21
CA PHE A 267 4.23 -4.55 15.58
C PHE A 267 4.25 -3.35 14.63
N GLY A 268 4.13 -2.13 15.16
CA GLY A 268 4.03 -0.93 14.33
C GLY A 268 5.34 -0.21 14.10
N PHE A 269 5.49 0.38 12.91
CA PHE A 269 6.51 1.37 12.58
C PHE A 269 5.83 2.69 12.19
N SER A 270 6.23 3.79 12.82
CA SER A 270 5.72 5.12 12.44
C SER A 270 6.50 5.68 11.26
N ALA A 271 5.97 6.68 10.59
CA ALA A 271 6.63 7.32 9.47
C ALA A 271 7.72 8.29 9.95
N PHE A 272 8.83 8.35 9.22
CA PHE A 272 9.78 9.45 9.30
C PHE A 272 9.77 10.23 7.98
N ASP A 273 9.58 11.55 8.08
CA ASP A 273 9.78 12.48 6.96
C ASP A 273 10.62 13.69 7.44
N PRO A 274 11.83 13.87 6.88
CA PRO A 274 12.73 14.93 7.31
C PRO A 274 12.26 16.32 6.90
N ARG A 275 11.15 16.49 6.17
CA ARG A 275 10.57 17.80 5.86
C ARG A 275 9.70 18.32 7.00
N ARG A 276 9.29 17.47 7.95
CA ARG A 276 8.67 17.89 9.21
C ARG A 276 9.71 18.53 10.13
N GLU A 277 9.53 19.80 10.50
CA GLU A 277 10.46 20.49 11.41
C GLU A 277 10.40 19.91 12.82
N ASP A 278 9.22 19.46 13.23
CA ASP A 278 8.91 18.82 14.50
C ASP A 278 9.16 17.30 14.52
N TRP A 279 9.93 16.75 13.56
CA TRP A 279 10.16 15.30 13.39
C TRP A 279 10.59 14.60 14.69
N HIS A 280 11.43 15.24 15.52
CA HIS A 280 11.94 14.63 16.75
C HIS A 280 10.84 14.48 17.82
N ALA A 281 9.96 15.48 17.95
CA ALA A 281 8.82 15.40 18.86
C ALA A 281 7.82 14.33 18.38
N ARG A 282 7.59 14.25 17.07
CA ARG A 282 6.77 13.20 16.45
C ARG A 282 7.33 11.80 16.71
N ALA A 283 8.64 11.63 16.54
CA ALA A 283 9.33 10.37 16.79
C ALA A 283 9.20 9.93 18.26
N LEU A 284 9.40 10.86 19.22
CA LEU A 284 9.20 10.57 20.64
C LEU A 284 7.75 10.20 20.96
N ASN A 285 6.77 10.86 20.34
CA ASN A 285 5.35 10.52 20.52
C ASN A 285 5.05 9.11 20.03
N ALA A 286 5.52 8.74 18.82
CA ALA A 286 5.36 7.40 18.27
C ALA A 286 5.98 6.32 19.18
N LEU A 287 7.19 6.54 19.69
CA LEU A 287 7.82 5.59 20.63
C LEU A 287 7.02 5.46 21.93
N GLY A 288 6.53 6.58 22.48
CA GLY A 288 5.65 6.58 23.64
C GLY A 288 4.33 5.83 23.42
N ARG A 289 3.96 5.61 22.15
CA ARG A 289 2.78 4.82 21.77
C ARG A 289 3.05 3.34 21.57
N GLY A 290 4.31 2.90 21.62
CA GLY A 290 4.70 1.51 21.45
C GLY A 290 5.02 1.11 20.01
N PHE A 291 5.29 2.08 19.13
CA PHE A 291 5.88 1.78 17.82
C PHE A 291 7.32 1.30 18.01
N ALA A 292 7.69 0.23 17.29
CA ALA A 292 8.97 -0.45 17.42
C ALA A 292 10.11 0.29 16.72
N GLY A 293 9.80 1.13 15.72
CA GLY A 293 10.78 1.84 14.90
C GLY A 293 10.12 2.74 13.86
N PHE A 294 10.86 3.05 12.80
CA PHE A 294 10.42 3.98 11.77
C PHE A 294 10.54 3.46 10.34
N LYS A 295 9.56 3.81 9.50
CA LYS A 295 9.62 3.66 8.04
C LYS A 295 10.30 4.89 7.44
N PHE A 296 11.35 4.67 6.66
CA PHE A 296 12.03 5.66 5.84
C PHE A 296 11.63 5.43 4.38
N TYR A 297 10.98 6.40 3.73
CA TYR A 297 10.36 6.19 2.43
C TYR A 297 10.86 7.17 1.36
N PRO A 298 12.04 6.93 0.75
CA PRO A 298 12.70 7.91 -0.11
C PRO A 298 11.91 8.34 -1.34
N ALA A 299 11.07 7.44 -1.88
CA ALA A 299 10.23 7.72 -3.04
C ALA A 299 9.22 8.87 -2.81
N MET A 300 9.00 9.29 -1.56
CA MET A 300 8.22 10.49 -1.21
C MET A 300 9.01 11.80 -1.38
N GLY A 301 10.28 11.77 -1.81
CA GLY A 301 11.03 12.95 -2.24
C GLY A 301 12.18 13.40 -1.34
N PHE A 302 12.76 12.49 -0.57
CA PHE A 302 14.00 12.73 0.18
C PHE A 302 14.91 11.51 0.11
N LYS A 303 16.22 11.71 0.20
CA LYS A 303 17.23 10.65 0.09
C LYS A 303 17.75 10.24 1.47
N PRO A 304 18.36 9.05 1.59
CA PRO A 304 19.18 8.71 2.77
C PRO A 304 20.36 9.67 2.96
N ILE A 305 20.94 10.18 1.87
CA ILE A 305 22.05 11.14 1.90
C ILE A 305 22.10 11.96 0.62
N GLY A 306 22.66 13.17 0.70
CA GLY A 306 22.77 14.10 -0.43
C GLY A 306 21.49 14.91 -0.68
N ASN A 307 20.82 15.29 0.41
CA ASN A 307 19.69 16.23 0.40
C ASN A 307 20.18 17.68 0.54
N ASP A 308 19.26 18.63 0.39
CA ASP A 308 19.50 20.02 0.79
C ASP A 308 19.91 20.13 2.26
N PRO A 309 20.75 21.10 2.65
CA PRO A 309 21.38 21.13 3.99
C PRO A 309 20.40 21.01 5.16
N ALA A 310 19.25 21.68 5.11
CA ALA A 310 18.26 21.65 6.19
C ALA A 310 17.54 20.29 6.31
N VAL A 311 17.35 19.59 5.19
CA VAL A 311 16.78 18.23 5.17
C VAL A 311 17.85 17.23 5.60
N GLN A 312 19.08 17.38 5.10
CA GLN A 312 20.20 16.51 5.46
C GLN A 312 20.50 16.57 6.96
N ALA A 313 20.51 17.76 7.57
CA ALA A 313 20.72 17.90 9.02
C ALA A 313 19.68 17.13 9.84
N ARG A 314 18.43 17.08 9.40
CA ARG A 314 17.35 16.32 10.06
C ARG A 314 17.49 14.82 9.84
N VAL A 315 17.90 14.39 8.65
CA VAL A 315 18.21 12.97 8.36
C VAL A 315 19.40 12.48 9.20
N ASP A 316 20.46 13.27 9.30
CA ASP A 316 21.65 12.97 10.10
C ASP A 316 21.31 12.83 11.59
N ALA A 317 20.54 13.80 12.11
CA ALA A 317 20.09 13.77 13.49
C ALA A 317 19.13 12.59 13.78
N PHE A 318 18.33 12.19 12.79
CA PHE A 318 17.49 11.00 12.89
C PHE A 318 18.32 9.71 12.96
N TYR A 319 19.41 9.59 12.19
CA TYR A 319 20.31 8.44 12.31
C TYR A 319 20.98 8.36 13.67
N ASP A 320 21.49 9.48 14.19
CA ASP A 320 22.04 9.53 15.54
C ASP A 320 20.99 9.15 16.59
N PHE A 321 19.75 9.64 16.43
CA PHE A 321 18.64 9.31 17.31
C PHE A 321 18.33 7.81 17.32
N CYS A 322 18.26 7.19 16.14
CA CYS A 322 18.03 5.75 16.00
C CYS A 322 19.17 4.92 16.56
N ILE A 323 20.43 5.31 16.36
CA ILE A 323 21.59 4.58 16.90
C ILE A 323 21.62 4.70 18.43
N ALA A 324 21.46 5.91 18.97
CA ALA A 324 21.53 6.15 20.42
C ALA A 324 20.44 5.41 21.22
N ARG A 325 19.28 5.17 20.59
CA ARG A 325 18.15 4.43 21.19
C ARG A 325 18.04 3.01 20.68
N ASP A 326 18.93 2.60 19.80
CA ASP A 326 18.94 1.29 19.16
C ASP A 326 17.57 0.94 18.52
N LEU A 327 17.10 1.83 17.64
CA LEU A 327 15.83 1.73 16.97
C LEU A 327 16.01 1.17 15.54
N PRO A 328 15.11 0.28 15.08
CA PRO A 328 15.12 -0.21 13.71
C PRO A 328 14.55 0.83 12.73
N VAL A 329 15.19 0.92 11.57
CA VAL A 329 14.74 1.68 10.41
C VAL A 329 14.40 0.70 9.30
N PHE A 330 13.16 0.74 8.82
CA PHE A 330 12.76 0.01 7.62
C PHE A 330 12.75 0.98 6.44
N ALA A 331 13.55 0.73 5.42
CA ALA A 331 13.68 1.60 4.26
C ALA A 331 13.09 0.97 3.01
N HIS A 332 12.27 1.70 2.26
CA HIS A 332 11.90 1.27 0.91
C HIS A 332 13.15 1.14 0.02
N CYS A 333 13.25 0.07 -0.77
CA CYS A 333 14.45 -0.22 -1.58
C CYS A 333 14.10 -0.91 -2.92
N THR A 334 13.31 -0.24 -3.77
CA THR A 334 13.14 -0.58 -5.20
C THR A 334 13.15 0.71 -6.05
N PRO A 335 13.33 0.62 -7.38
CA PRO A 335 13.30 1.79 -8.28
C PRO A 335 11.96 2.52 -8.33
N VAL A 336 10.88 1.85 -7.96
CA VAL A 336 9.49 2.32 -8.00
C VAL A 336 8.83 2.15 -6.62
N GLY A 337 7.51 2.29 -6.52
CA GLY A 337 6.74 2.22 -5.29
C GLY A 337 5.63 3.27 -5.31
N PHE A 338 4.98 3.47 -4.18
CA PHE A 338 4.06 4.59 -4.06
C PHE A 338 4.84 5.89 -4.26
N GLN A 339 4.58 6.65 -5.31
CA GLN A 339 5.37 7.83 -5.66
C GLN A 339 4.50 8.90 -6.29
N THR A 340 5.00 10.13 -6.27
CA THR A 340 4.34 11.25 -6.96
C THR A 340 4.65 11.19 -8.45
N ARG A 341 3.99 12.05 -9.25
CA ARG A 341 4.29 12.25 -10.68
C ARG A 341 5.75 12.62 -10.99
N LEU A 342 6.54 13.00 -9.98
CA LEU A 342 7.98 13.26 -10.11
C LEU A 342 8.81 11.97 -10.22
N ARG A 343 8.21 10.81 -9.97
CA ARG A 343 8.81 9.48 -10.12
C ARG A 343 10.15 9.31 -9.39
N LEU A 344 10.20 9.76 -8.14
CA LEU A 344 11.43 9.83 -7.32
C LEU A 344 11.83 8.48 -6.68
N GLY A 345 11.29 7.34 -7.11
CA GLY A 345 11.68 6.02 -6.61
C GLY A 345 13.19 5.73 -6.70
N GLY A 346 13.92 6.36 -7.64
CA GLY A 346 15.39 6.29 -7.67
C GLY A 346 16.10 6.80 -6.41
N TYR A 347 15.44 7.58 -5.54
CA TYR A 347 16.00 7.99 -4.25
C TYR A 347 16.13 6.83 -3.25
N ALA A 348 15.41 5.73 -3.50
CA ALA A 348 15.49 4.49 -2.73
C ALA A 348 16.68 3.61 -3.12
N HIS A 349 17.53 4.06 -4.05
CA HIS A 349 18.68 3.28 -4.51
C HIS A 349 19.62 2.90 -3.35
N PRO A 350 19.96 1.61 -3.17
CA PRO A 350 20.78 1.15 -2.05
C PRO A 350 22.21 1.72 -2.04
N ARG A 351 22.68 2.38 -3.11
CA ARG A 351 23.95 3.14 -3.10
C ARG A 351 23.92 4.30 -2.12
N HIS A 352 22.76 4.90 -1.89
CA HIS A 352 22.61 5.98 -0.90
C HIS A 352 22.81 5.43 0.52
N TRP A 353 22.24 4.26 0.82
CA TRP A 353 22.47 3.56 2.08
C TRP A 353 23.91 3.06 2.24
N ARG A 354 24.56 2.63 1.16
CA ARG A 354 26.00 2.33 1.16
C ARG A 354 26.81 3.52 1.66
N ALA A 355 26.59 4.70 1.07
CA ALA A 355 27.29 5.93 1.46
C ALA A 355 27.01 6.36 2.91
N VAL A 356 25.83 6.04 3.47
CA VAL A 356 25.53 6.23 4.90
C VAL A 356 26.34 5.24 5.74
N LEU A 357 26.31 3.94 5.41
CA LEU A 357 26.93 2.88 6.20
C LEU A 357 28.47 2.86 6.15
N GLU A 358 29.06 3.43 5.10
CA GLU A 358 30.51 3.63 4.99
C GLU A 358 31.03 4.61 6.03
N GLN A 359 30.20 5.57 6.46
CA GLN A 359 30.55 6.52 7.51
C GLN A 359 30.63 5.83 8.88
N PRO A 360 31.76 5.91 9.60
CA PRO A 360 31.91 5.30 10.92
C PRO A 360 30.80 5.70 11.90
N ARG A 361 30.30 6.95 11.81
CA ARG A 361 29.21 7.49 12.64
C ARG A 361 27.90 6.69 12.51
N TRP A 362 27.57 6.21 11.31
CA TRP A 362 26.27 5.56 11.03
C TRP A 362 26.37 4.10 10.62
N ARG A 363 27.58 3.52 10.59
CA ARG A 363 27.83 2.11 10.30
C ARG A 363 27.04 1.13 11.19
N ALA A 364 26.65 1.56 12.39
CA ALA A 364 25.89 0.76 13.35
C ALA A 364 24.37 0.83 13.19
N LEU A 365 23.85 1.64 12.26
CA LEU A 365 22.41 1.80 12.04
C LEU A 365 21.73 0.44 11.78
N ARG A 366 20.62 0.18 12.49
CA ARG A 366 19.82 -1.03 12.30
C ARG A 366 18.81 -0.81 11.17
N LEU A 367 19.13 -1.34 10.01
CA LEU A 367 18.45 -1.04 8.75
C LEU A 367 17.87 -2.32 8.14
N CYS A 368 16.62 -2.28 7.71
CA CYS A 368 16.05 -3.28 6.80
C CYS A 368 15.77 -2.63 5.44
N LEU A 369 16.32 -3.18 4.37
CA LEU A 369 16.06 -2.77 2.99
C LEU A 369 14.86 -3.57 2.45
N GLY A 370 13.70 -2.91 2.42
CA GLY A 370 12.44 -3.47 1.94
C GLY A 370 12.49 -3.92 0.49
N HIS A 371 11.79 -5.00 0.17
CA HIS A 371 11.78 -5.72 -1.11
C HIS A 371 13.15 -6.28 -1.53
N GLY A 372 14.21 -6.03 -0.76
CA GLY A 372 15.56 -6.53 -1.02
C GLY A 372 16.08 -6.15 -2.40
N GLY A 373 15.62 -5.03 -2.98
CA GLY A 373 15.95 -4.60 -4.33
C GLY A 373 14.93 -4.95 -5.42
N GLY A 374 13.89 -5.71 -5.09
CA GLY A 374 12.77 -6.02 -5.97
C GLY A 374 13.12 -6.95 -7.14
N ALA A 375 12.13 -7.16 -7.99
CA ALA A 375 12.29 -7.84 -9.27
C ALA A 375 12.85 -6.90 -10.35
N ARG A 376 12.59 -7.19 -11.62
CA ARG A 376 13.01 -6.31 -12.71
C ARG A 376 12.07 -5.11 -12.77
N LEU A 377 12.59 -3.91 -12.53
CA LEU A 377 11.78 -2.71 -12.43
C LEU A 377 12.47 -1.53 -13.12
N ASP A 378 11.65 -0.75 -13.82
CA ASP A 378 12.05 0.45 -14.57
C ASP A 378 11.45 1.70 -13.96
N ASN A 379 12.24 2.77 -13.90
CA ASN A 379 11.74 4.08 -13.53
C ASN A 379 12.42 5.18 -14.35
N GLY A 380 11.81 5.53 -15.48
CA GLY A 380 12.41 6.45 -16.44
C GLY A 380 13.69 5.87 -17.03
N ALA A 381 14.83 6.51 -16.79
CA ALA A 381 16.14 6.04 -17.24
C ALA A 381 16.76 4.97 -16.33
N LEU A 382 16.21 4.77 -15.12
CA LEU A 382 16.72 3.80 -14.17
C LEU A 382 16.22 2.40 -14.51
N HIS A 383 17.13 1.47 -14.76
CA HIS A 383 16.84 0.05 -15.04
C HIS A 383 17.48 -0.84 -13.98
N SER A 384 16.66 -1.47 -13.13
CA SER A 384 17.14 -2.48 -12.18
C SER A 384 16.71 -3.87 -12.63
N PRO A 385 17.64 -4.77 -12.99
CA PRO A 385 17.30 -6.17 -13.24
C PRO A 385 16.81 -6.92 -11.99
N GLY A 386 17.17 -6.43 -10.79
CA GLY A 386 16.78 -6.99 -9.50
C GLY A 386 17.08 -8.47 -9.33
N TRP A 387 16.24 -9.17 -8.57
CA TRP A 387 16.33 -10.62 -8.36
C TRP A 387 15.98 -11.46 -9.59
N LEU A 388 15.51 -10.84 -10.68
CA LEU A 388 15.18 -11.49 -11.95
C LEU A 388 16.19 -11.20 -13.07
N ALA A 389 17.41 -10.83 -12.69
CA ALA A 389 18.55 -10.81 -13.62
C ALA A 389 18.70 -12.17 -14.33
N ARG A 390 18.85 -12.14 -15.65
CA ARG A 390 18.88 -13.28 -16.58
C ARG A 390 20.30 -13.71 -16.93
N SER A 391 21.29 -12.88 -16.66
CA SER A 391 22.71 -13.13 -16.93
C SER A 391 23.58 -12.58 -15.81
N ASP A 392 24.86 -12.96 -15.82
CA ASP A 392 25.86 -12.35 -14.92
C ASP A 392 26.01 -10.85 -15.21
N GLU A 393 25.93 -10.44 -16.47
CA GLU A 393 26.00 -9.03 -16.88
C GLU A 393 24.87 -8.20 -16.25
N GLU A 394 23.62 -8.68 -16.34
CA GLU A 394 22.48 -8.00 -15.69
C GLU A 394 22.59 -8.02 -14.15
N TRP A 395 23.13 -9.09 -13.57
CA TRP A 395 23.38 -9.12 -12.13
C TRP A 395 24.40 -8.04 -11.72
N GLN A 396 25.46 -7.88 -12.51
CA GLN A 396 26.53 -6.90 -12.29
C GLN A 396 26.18 -5.48 -12.72
N HIS A 397 24.98 -5.24 -13.28
CA HIS A 397 24.52 -3.91 -13.63
C HIS A 397 24.67 -2.92 -12.46
N GLU A 398 25.07 -1.68 -12.76
CA GLU A 398 25.36 -0.68 -11.73
C GLU A 398 24.13 -0.34 -10.89
N ASP A 399 22.97 -0.32 -11.55
CA ASP A 399 21.66 -0.08 -10.93
C ASP A 399 20.94 -1.38 -10.53
N ASN A 400 21.63 -2.52 -10.41
CA ASN A 400 20.98 -3.71 -9.85
C ASN A 400 20.80 -3.55 -8.32
N PHE A 401 19.59 -3.16 -7.92
CA PHE A 401 19.28 -2.91 -6.51
C PHE A 401 19.44 -4.18 -5.66
N ALA A 402 19.03 -5.34 -6.18
CA ALA A 402 19.09 -6.61 -5.44
C ALA A 402 20.51 -7.05 -5.14
N ARG A 403 21.42 -6.91 -6.14
CA ARG A 403 22.85 -7.13 -5.93
C ARG A 403 23.33 -6.21 -4.80
N ILE A 404 23.17 -4.90 -4.93
CA ILE A 404 23.72 -3.93 -3.97
C ILE A 404 23.12 -4.13 -2.57
N ALA A 405 21.83 -4.40 -2.44
CA ALA A 405 21.19 -4.71 -1.17
C ALA A 405 21.80 -5.97 -0.52
N SER A 406 22.00 -7.04 -1.30
CA SER A 406 22.65 -8.26 -0.80
C SER A 406 24.11 -8.02 -0.35
N GLU A 407 24.83 -7.11 -1.03
CA GLU A 407 26.18 -6.72 -0.63
C GLU A 407 26.19 -6.00 0.71
N LEU A 408 25.23 -5.10 0.96
CA LEU A 408 25.11 -4.39 2.23
C LEU A 408 24.75 -5.35 3.38
N CYS A 409 23.78 -6.25 3.17
CA CYS A 409 23.39 -7.26 4.16
C CYS A 409 24.56 -8.19 4.53
N THR A 410 25.40 -8.56 3.57
CA THR A 410 26.54 -9.45 3.81
C THR A 410 27.77 -8.72 4.39
N THR A 411 27.83 -7.39 4.28
CA THR A 411 28.96 -6.57 4.75
C THR A 411 28.76 -6.01 6.17
N TYR A 412 27.54 -5.59 6.52
CA TYR A 412 27.28 -4.82 7.73
C TYR A 412 26.48 -5.61 8.78
N PRO A 413 26.82 -5.50 10.08
CA PRO A 413 26.28 -6.38 11.12
C PRO A 413 24.81 -6.14 11.45
N ASN A 414 24.27 -4.97 11.13
CA ASN A 414 22.91 -4.56 11.50
C ASN A 414 22.04 -4.25 10.27
N VAL A 415 22.43 -4.77 9.09
CA VAL A 415 21.69 -4.57 7.84
C VAL A 415 20.98 -5.86 7.44
N TYR A 416 19.69 -5.72 7.16
CA TYR A 416 18.78 -6.78 6.77
C TYR A 416 18.08 -6.41 5.47
N CYS A 417 17.42 -7.37 4.86
CA CYS A 417 16.46 -7.15 3.79
C CYS A 417 15.26 -8.10 3.97
N GLU A 418 14.15 -7.78 3.32
CA GLU A 418 13.01 -8.68 3.19
C GLU A 418 12.54 -8.74 1.74
N VAL A 419 11.76 -9.75 1.38
CA VAL A 419 11.38 -10.06 -0.01
C VAL A 419 9.87 -9.89 -0.25
N GLY A 420 9.30 -8.76 0.13
CA GLY A 420 7.90 -8.39 -0.13
C GLY A 420 7.67 -7.87 -1.54
N TYR A 421 6.47 -8.08 -2.07
CA TYR A 421 6.04 -7.63 -3.41
C TYR A 421 6.95 -8.06 -4.59
N LEU A 422 7.43 -9.30 -4.64
CA LEU A 422 8.08 -9.87 -5.84
C LEU A 422 7.08 -10.77 -6.58
N THR A 423 6.03 -10.18 -7.14
CA THR A 423 4.88 -10.95 -7.65
C THR A 423 5.26 -11.87 -8.81
N GLU A 424 6.31 -11.53 -9.56
CA GLU A 424 6.86 -12.30 -10.67
C GLU A 424 7.41 -13.66 -10.23
N LEU A 425 7.67 -13.88 -8.93
CA LEU A 425 8.03 -15.20 -8.42
C LEU A 425 6.90 -16.22 -8.61
N MET A 426 5.65 -15.76 -8.67
CA MET A 426 4.48 -16.60 -8.93
C MET A 426 4.34 -16.97 -10.41
N GLU A 427 5.11 -16.36 -11.30
CA GLU A 427 5.13 -16.65 -12.74
C GLU A 427 6.08 -17.79 -13.09
N GLN A 428 5.92 -18.32 -14.31
CA GLN A 428 6.69 -19.48 -14.77
C GLN A 428 8.20 -19.20 -14.74
N GLY A 429 8.92 -19.94 -13.90
CA GLY A 429 10.37 -19.83 -13.75
C GLY A 429 10.85 -18.57 -13.01
N GLY A 430 9.94 -17.80 -12.39
CA GLY A 430 10.30 -16.66 -11.54
C GLY A 430 11.10 -17.10 -10.31
N LEU A 431 10.54 -18.03 -9.53
CA LEU A 431 11.21 -18.59 -8.34
C LEU A 431 12.57 -19.23 -8.66
N ALA A 432 12.70 -19.96 -9.78
CA ALA A 432 13.97 -20.56 -10.19
C ALA A 432 15.03 -19.51 -10.53
N ARG A 433 14.65 -18.38 -11.14
CA ARG A 433 15.54 -17.25 -11.41
C ARG A 433 15.98 -16.56 -10.12
N PHE A 434 15.04 -16.30 -9.22
CA PHE A 434 15.33 -15.76 -7.89
C PHE A 434 16.35 -16.64 -7.16
N GLU A 435 16.12 -17.95 -7.11
CA GLU A 435 17.03 -18.90 -6.47
C GLU A 435 18.41 -18.92 -7.11
N SER A 436 18.50 -18.84 -8.44
CA SER A 436 19.79 -18.73 -9.15
C SER A 436 20.55 -17.47 -8.73
N ASN A 437 19.86 -16.32 -8.65
CA ASN A 437 20.44 -15.06 -8.19
C ASN A 437 20.77 -15.06 -6.70
N LEU A 438 19.99 -15.75 -5.87
CA LEU A 438 20.30 -15.98 -4.45
C LEU A 438 21.61 -16.76 -4.29
N ARG A 439 21.81 -17.84 -5.06
CA ARG A 439 23.09 -18.58 -5.07
C ARG A 439 24.24 -17.69 -5.53
N ARG A 440 24.04 -16.91 -6.60
CA ARG A 440 25.04 -15.95 -7.13
C ARG A 440 25.45 -14.92 -6.07
N ALA A 441 24.48 -14.34 -5.36
CA ALA A 441 24.72 -13.37 -4.29
C ALA A 441 25.55 -13.97 -3.13
N ARG A 442 25.17 -15.18 -2.67
CA ARG A 442 25.88 -15.91 -1.61
C ARG A 442 27.30 -16.28 -2.01
N ALA A 443 27.48 -16.81 -3.23
CA ALA A 443 28.79 -17.15 -3.77
C ALA A 443 29.70 -15.91 -3.89
N ALA A 444 29.16 -14.79 -4.38
CA ALA A 444 29.89 -13.52 -4.47
C ALA A 444 30.29 -12.98 -3.09
N ALA A 445 29.42 -13.08 -2.09
CA ALA A 445 29.73 -12.67 -0.72
C ALA A 445 30.85 -13.51 -0.11
N SER A 446 30.79 -14.84 -0.28
CA SER A 446 31.83 -15.77 0.16
C SER A 446 33.17 -15.50 -0.53
N ALA A 447 33.18 -15.34 -1.86
CA ALA A 447 34.37 -15.02 -2.63
C ALA A 447 35.00 -13.67 -2.23
N ALA A 448 34.18 -12.70 -1.83
CA ALA A 448 34.63 -11.40 -1.33
C ALA A 448 35.04 -11.42 0.16
N GLY A 449 35.00 -12.58 0.84
CA GLY A 449 35.34 -12.70 2.25
C GLY A 449 34.42 -11.92 3.19
N ARG A 450 33.16 -11.72 2.80
CA ARG A 450 32.20 -10.94 3.59
C ARG A 450 31.77 -11.72 4.84
N PRO A 451 31.65 -11.05 6.00
CA PRO A 451 31.54 -11.73 7.29
C PRO A 451 30.15 -12.30 7.60
N PHE A 452 29.09 -11.92 6.86
CA PHE A 452 27.73 -12.33 7.18
C PHE A 452 27.09 -13.16 6.07
N GLU A 453 26.38 -14.20 6.47
CA GLU A 453 25.62 -15.05 5.57
C GLU A 453 24.28 -14.39 5.18
N LEU A 454 23.97 -14.35 3.87
CA LEU A 454 22.83 -13.59 3.35
C LEU A 454 21.48 -14.08 3.91
N LEU A 455 21.27 -15.39 4.03
CA LEU A 455 20.02 -15.96 4.55
C LEU A 455 19.85 -15.76 6.06
N GLU A 456 20.90 -15.35 6.79
CA GLU A 456 20.80 -14.89 8.18
C GLU A 456 20.47 -13.39 8.30
N ARG A 457 20.33 -12.72 7.15
CA ARG A 457 20.04 -11.29 7.01
C ARG A 457 18.81 -11.00 6.14
N MET A 458 18.24 -12.03 5.52
CA MET A 458 17.05 -11.94 4.68
C MET A 458 15.83 -12.51 5.42
N ALA A 459 14.73 -11.78 5.44
CA ALA A 459 13.49 -12.18 6.10
C ALA A 459 12.34 -12.32 5.10
N TYR A 460 11.33 -13.09 5.49
CA TYR A 460 10.04 -13.09 4.82
C TYR A 460 9.31 -11.76 5.07
N GLY A 461 8.72 -11.22 4.00
CA GLY A 461 7.74 -10.15 4.04
C GLY A 461 6.87 -10.27 2.80
N SER A 462 5.62 -9.84 2.88
CA SER A 462 4.67 -9.97 1.76
C SER A 462 4.45 -8.66 1.00
N ASP A 463 4.61 -7.52 1.70
CA ASP A 463 4.05 -6.21 1.35
C ASP A 463 2.51 -6.26 1.18
N TRP A 464 1.85 -6.97 2.10
CA TRP A 464 0.40 -7.15 2.07
C TRP A 464 -0.31 -5.81 2.22
N HIS A 465 -0.94 -5.38 1.13
CA HIS A 465 -1.98 -4.36 0.97
C HIS A 465 -2.19 -4.08 -0.54
N MET A 466 -1.21 -4.43 -1.35
CA MET A 466 -1.27 -4.37 -2.81
C MET A 466 -2.25 -5.43 -3.35
N PRO A 467 -3.15 -5.10 -4.30
CA PRO A 467 -4.19 -6.01 -4.80
C PRO A 467 -3.64 -7.39 -5.24
N GLU A 468 -2.46 -7.38 -5.85
CA GLU A 468 -1.72 -8.53 -6.34
C GLU A 468 -1.33 -9.51 -5.24
N ILE A 469 -1.08 -9.02 -4.03
CA ILE A 469 -0.68 -9.82 -2.87
C ILE A 469 -1.90 -10.19 -2.03
N VAL A 470 -2.83 -9.24 -1.80
CA VAL A 470 -4.04 -9.47 -0.99
C VAL A 470 -4.77 -10.75 -1.43
N THR A 471 -4.88 -10.94 -2.75
CA THR A 471 -5.61 -12.07 -3.37
C THR A 471 -4.79 -13.35 -3.50
N ARG A 472 -3.46 -13.28 -3.29
CA ARG A 472 -2.52 -14.38 -3.50
C ARG A 472 -1.60 -14.61 -2.30
N THR A 473 -1.98 -14.11 -1.13
CA THR A 473 -1.16 -14.12 0.11
C THR A 473 -0.59 -15.50 0.42
N ARG A 474 -1.45 -16.53 0.49
CA ARG A 474 -1.01 -17.91 0.72
C ARG A 474 -0.10 -18.44 -0.39
N ARG A 475 -0.46 -18.23 -1.65
CA ARG A 475 0.35 -18.65 -2.80
C ARG A 475 1.75 -18.03 -2.74
N TYR A 476 1.86 -16.77 -2.33
CA TYR A 476 3.14 -16.09 -2.16
C TYR A 476 3.99 -16.71 -1.04
N LEU A 477 3.36 -17.01 0.11
CA LEU A 477 4.03 -17.73 1.20
C LEU A 477 4.53 -19.12 0.76
N ASP A 478 3.71 -19.88 0.05
CA ASP A 478 4.01 -21.26 -0.34
C ASP A 478 5.28 -21.34 -1.21
N LEU A 479 5.55 -20.33 -2.06
CA LEU A 479 6.81 -20.24 -2.82
C LEU A 479 8.05 -20.32 -1.93
N PHE A 480 8.02 -19.62 -0.80
CA PHE A 480 9.14 -19.59 0.13
C PHE A 480 9.15 -20.82 1.03
N LEU A 481 8.00 -21.38 1.40
CA LEU A 481 7.96 -22.66 2.10
C LEU A 481 8.62 -23.75 1.26
N ASP A 482 8.30 -23.80 -0.04
CA ASP A 482 8.90 -24.73 -0.99
C ASP A 482 10.40 -24.48 -1.19
N LEU A 483 10.83 -23.22 -1.30
CA LEU A 483 12.24 -22.88 -1.41
C LEU A 483 13.03 -23.31 -0.17
N LEU A 484 12.52 -22.99 1.03
CA LEU A 484 13.18 -23.26 2.30
C LEU A 484 13.01 -24.73 2.75
N ASP A 485 12.22 -25.56 2.08
CA ASP A 485 12.19 -27.02 2.31
C ASP A 485 13.31 -27.77 1.57
N ARG A 486 13.97 -27.11 0.61
CA ARG A 486 15.07 -27.73 -0.14
C ARG A 486 16.28 -27.98 0.76
N PRO A 487 17.02 -29.10 0.60
CA PRO A 487 18.14 -29.45 1.47
C PRO A 487 19.20 -28.36 1.64
N GLU A 488 19.46 -27.58 0.58
CA GLU A 488 20.42 -26.47 0.58
C GLU A 488 20.03 -25.33 1.53
N TYR A 489 18.73 -25.12 1.75
CA TYR A 489 18.19 -23.98 2.48
C TYR A 489 17.47 -24.32 3.78
N ALA A 490 17.15 -25.60 4.02
CA ALA A 490 16.38 -26.06 5.18
C ALA A 490 16.92 -25.57 6.53
N GLN A 491 18.24 -25.43 6.66
CA GLN A 491 18.88 -24.92 7.88
C GLN A 491 18.57 -23.44 8.18
N TYR A 492 18.14 -22.66 7.19
CA TYR A 492 17.81 -21.24 7.31
C TYR A 492 16.31 -20.98 7.47
N ARG A 493 15.48 -22.04 7.51
CA ARG A 493 14.01 -21.91 7.54
C ARG A 493 13.54 -21.01 8.69
N GLU A 494 14.03 -21.25 9.89
CA GLU A 494 13.67 -20.45 11.06
C GLU A 494 14.20 -19.01 10.96
N GLN A 495 15.41 -18.84 10.40
CA GLN A 495 16.05 -17.55 10.16
C GLN A 495 15.18 -16.67 9.26
N PHE A 496 14.84 -17.21 8.09
CA PHE A 496 14.07 -16.52 7.07
C PHE A 496 12.65 -16.18 7.55
N PHE A 497 11.94 -17.15 8.12
CA PHE A 497 10.52 -16.95 8.46
C PHE A 497 10.29 -16.12 9.72
N TRP A 498 11.25 -16.04 10.65
CA TRP A 498 10.99 -15.26 11.86
C TRP A 498 12.20 -14.78 12.67
N LYS A 499 13.32 -15.53 12.75
CA LYS A 499 14.42 -15.14 13.65
C LYS A 499 15.09 -13.85 13.18
N ASN A 500 15.18 -13.63 11.87
CA ASN A 500 15.76 -12.39 11.34
C ASN A 500 14.86 -11.19 11.64
N ALA A 501 13.53 -11.33 11.54
CA ALA A 501 12.59 -10.31 11.99
C ALA A 501 12.75 -10.04 13.50
N TYR A 502 12.86 -11.08 14.33
CA TYR A 502 13.04 -10.91 15.77
C TYR A 502 14.36 -10.24 16.14
N ARG A 503 15.45 -10.57 15.48
CA ARG A 503 16.73 -9.86 15.64
C ARG A 503 16.61 -8.40 15.22
N PHE A 504 15.94 -8.12 14.10
CA PHE A 504 15.73 -6.75 13.60
C PHE A 504 14.85 -5.90 14.53
N LEU A 505 13.78 -6.46 15.09
CA LEU A 505 12.90 -5.78 16.05
C LEU A 505 13.40 -5.84 17.50
N ARG A 506 14.43 -6.63 17.79
CA ARG A 506 14.87 -7.00 19.15
C ARG A 506 13.78 -7.61 20.02
N LEU A 507 13.03 -8.53 19.44
CA LEU A 507 12.05 -9.34 20.16
C LEU A 507 12.72 -10.54 20.84
N PRO A 508 12.19 -11.03 21.98
CA PRO A 508 12.72 -12.20 22.68
C PRO A 508 12.72 -13.46 21.79
N MET A 509 13.86 -14.15 21.72
CA MET A 509 14.09 -15.31 20.84
C MET A 509 13.54 -16.63 21.36
#